data_AF-A0A7T5RLV8-F1
#
_entry.id   AF-A0A7T5RLV8-F1
#
_cell.length_a   1.000
_cell.length_b   1.000
_cell.length_c   1.000
_cell.angle_alpha   90.00
_cell.angle_beta   90.00
_cell.angle_gamma   90.00
#
_symmetry.space_group_name_H-M   'P 1'
#
loop_
_entity.id
_entity.type
_entity.pdbx_description
1 polymer ?
#
loop_
_entity_poly.entity_id
_entity_poly.type
_entity_poly.pdbx_seq_one_letter_code
_entity_poly.pdbx_strand_id
1 'polypeptide(L)'
;MLVNAQADFIFSKTLRKGNSGADVHKLQEALAAMPDIYPEKLVTGYFGVLTRQAVRRFQKKYGIVSSGDESTTGYGLVGPKTRKKLNEFMGGPQAGISQATTTPSGSELKINSALCPDNIWDEAEQKDLNLCPEDNPINNPKSAVAKIAPQASSSPSASTTTPPQITQPLPPPVSTTTPPFKWTKDSGIRISGGQVPYVYKLKDGRYRMYYCGTNGSIMSAISSDGLNFQTESGARLSPIYGDFEAVICDPTLVELSDGRFRLYYKGANTGGVPAIHKVFSAISSDGLNFEREGLVIDSEKTDDQSWASVPEAIKLSDGRVRLYYVSRACGRGCIVSAISSDGLNFTKEETKIYDYVDPSVTQLSDGRFFLVTANFTSQGGTELYSFISSDGIHFDNANPQSVIVESVADPAIVRVDDKTYRIYYWKIPDSSPVIYSITGTIAGQ
;
A
#
# COMPACT_ATOMS: atom_id res chain seq x y z
N MET A 1 -18.32 27.66 -47.23
CA MET A 1 -18.81 27.44 -45.85
C MET A 1 -17.61 27.47 -44.94
N LEU A 2 -17.61 28.39 -43.98
CA LEU A 2 -16.63 28.55 -42.92
C LEU A 2 -16.66 27.33 -41.99
N VAL A 3 -15.50 26.89 -41.50
CA VAL A 3 -15.43 26.01 -40.31
C VAL A 3 -14.41 26.58 -39.34
N ASN A 4 -14.98 27.25 -38.33
CA ASN A 4 -14.56 27.49 -36.95
C ASN A 4 -13.08 27.75 -36.60
N ALA A 5 -12.85 29.01 -36.20
CA ALA A 5 -11.77 29.42 -35.32
C ALA A 5 -11.90 28.72 -33.96
N GLN A 6 -10.96 27.83 -33.64
CA GLN A 6 -10.76 27.33 -32.28
C GLN A 6 -9.75 28.29 -31.63
N ALA A 7 -10.16 28.93 -30.53
CA ALA A 7 -9.35 29.93 -29.84
C ALA A 7 -7.98 29.38 -29.45
N ASP A 8 -6.91 30.12 -29.80
CA ASP A 8 -5.53 29.80 -29.44
C ASP A 8 -5.38 29.76 -27.92
N PHE A 9 -5.26 28.56 -27.37
CA PHE A 9 -5.05 28.37 -25.94
C PHE A 9 -3.61 28.79 -25.57
N ILE A 10 -3.48 29.68 -24.58
CA ILE A 10 -2.17 30.14 -24.08
C ILE A 10 -1.99 29.70 -22.63
N PHE A 11 -0.88 29.02 -22.34
CA PHE A 11 -0.48 28.71 -20.97
C PHE A 11 -0.07 29.99 -20.23
N SER A 12 -0.97 30.52 -19.40
CA SER A 12 -0.74 31.73 -18.58
C SER A 12 -0.42 31.41 -17.10
N LYS A 13 -0.92 30.29 -16.57
CA LYS A 13 -0.78 29.90 -15.15
C LYS A 13 0.28 28.83 -14.93
N THR A 14 0.96 28.89 -13.78
CA THR A 14 1.91 27.84 -13.38
C THR A 14 1.17 26.55 -13.06
N LEU A 15 1.59 25.45 -13.69
CA LEU A 15 1.06 24.10 -13.43
C LEU A 15 2.13 23.23 -12.77
N ARG A 16 1.73 22.45 -11.77
CA ARG A 16 2.58 21.54 -10.99
C ARG A 16 1.85 20.25 -10.64
N LYS A 17 2.59 19.28 -10.11
CA LYS A 17 1.99 18.03 -9.62
C LYS A 17 0.86 18.32 -8.64
N GLY A 18 -0.28 17.64 -8.82
CA GLY A 18 -1.48 17.82 -8.02
C GLY A 18 -2.47 18.86 -8.57
N ASN A 19 -2.10 19.65 -9.60
CA ASN A 19 -3.08 20.49 -10.29
C ASN A 19 -4.00 19.66 -11.19
N SER A 20 -5.25 20.08 -11.33
CA SER A 20 -6.25 19.50 -12.22
C SER A 20 -6.97 20.58 -13.02
N GLY A 21 -7.66 20.18 -14.09
CA GLY A 21 -8.54 21.05 -14.87
C GLY A 21 -8.08 21.28 -16.31
N ALA A 22 -8.76 22.20 -17.00
CA ALA A 22 -8.62 22.42 -18.44
C ALA A 22 -7.18 22.77 -18.87
N ASP A 23 -6.45 23.56 -18.08
CA ASP A 23 -5.07 23.94 -18.39
C ASP A 23 -4.12 22.73 -18.39
N VAL A 24 -4.35 21.77 -17.49
CA VAL A 24 -3.57 20.53 -17.41
C VAL A 24 -3.94 19.58 -18.54
N HIS A 25 -5.23 19.54 -18.91
CA HIS A 25 -5.69 18.79 -20.07
C HIS A 25 -4.98 19.28 -21.35
N LYS A 26 -4.95 20.60 -21.57
CA LYS A 26 -4.22 21.21 -22.70
C LYS A 26 -2.72 20.95 -22.67
N LEU A 27 -2.11 20.96 -21.48
CA LEU A 27 -0.70 20.58 -21.32
C LEU A 27 -0.47 19.14 -21.79
N GLN A 28 -1.33 18.22 -21.39
CA GLN A 28 -1.19 16.81 -21.74
C GLN A 28 -1.45 16.56 -23.23
N GLU A 29 -2.42 17.24 -23.86
CA GLU A 29 -2.61 17.20 -25.32
C GLU A 29 -1.34 17.63 -26.06
N ALA A 30 -0.76 18.76 -25.66
CA ALA A 30 0.46 19.29 -26.27
C ALA A 30 1.65 18.33 -26.09
N LEU A 31 1.80 17.74 -24.90
CA LEU A 31 2.87 16.79 -24.61
C LEU A 31 2.67 15.46 -25.33
N ALA A 32 1.43 14.98 -25.48
CA ALA A 32 1.08 13.70 -26.11
C ALA A 32 1.38 13.69 -27.61
N ALA A 33 1.41 14.86 -28.25
CA ALA A 33 1.87 15.05 -29.62
C ALA A 33 3.39 14.80 -29.79
N MET A 34 4.15 14.64 -28.69
CA MET A 34 5.59 14.37 -28.69
C MET A 34 5.87 13.01 -28.02
N PRO A 35 5.84 11.88 -28.76
CA PRO A 35 6.01 10.54 -28.20
C PRO A 35 7.31 10.32 -27.43
N ASP A 36 8.42 10.98 -27.81
CA ASP A 36 9.69 10.88 -27.06
C ASP A 36 9.65 11.61 -25.69
N ILE A 37 8.69 12.52 -25.52
CA ILE A 37 8.51 13.33 -24.31
C ILE A 37 7.42 12.73 -23.44
N TYR A 38 6.28 12.36 -24.02
CA TYR A 38 5.13 11.81 -23.30
C TYR A 38 4.58 10.56 -24.00
N PRO A 39 5.35 9.45 -24.00
CA PRO A 39 4.97 8.20 -24.66
C PRO A 39 3.67 7.62 -24.11
N GLU A 40 3.32 7.97 -22.87
CA GLU A 40 2.10 7.53 -22.21
C GLU A 40 0.84 8.15 -22.86
N LYS A 41 0.95 9.33 -23.50
CA LYS A 41 -0.12 10.03 -24.23
C LYS A 41 -1.44 10.21 -23.47
N LEU A 42 -1.40 10.19 -22.13
CA LEU A 42 -2.58 10.28 -21.29
C LEU A 42 -3.03 11.73 -21.11
N VAL A 43 -4.27 12.04 -21.51
CA VAL A 43 -4.89 13.36 -21.39
C VAL A 43 -6.01 13.32 -20.36
N THR A 44 -5.64 13.18 -19.09
CA THR A 44 -6.57 12.97 -17.96
C THR A 44 -7.11 14.28 -17.36
N GLY A 45 -6.50 15.42 -17.68
CA GLY A 45 -6.76 16.68 -16.98
C GLY A 45 -6.16 16.75 -15.57
N TYR A 46 -5.37 15.75 -15.14
CA TYR A 46 -4.67 15.73 -13.85
C TYR A 46 -3.15 15.70 -14.01
N PHE A 47 -2.46 16.59 -13.29
CA PHE A 47 -1.01 16.74 -13.35
C PHE A 47 -0.40 15.74 -12.37
N GLY A 48 -0.32 14.49 -12.82
CA GLY A 48 0.25 13.39 -12.07
C GLY A 48 1.77 13.25 -12.25
N VAL A 49 2.30 12.14 -11.77
CA VAL A 49 3.74 11.82 -11.86
C VAL A 49 4.19 11.72 -13.34
N LEU A 50 3.35 11.17 -14.22
CA LEU A 50 3.66 11.03 -15.64
C LEU A 50 3.69 12.38 -16.36
N THR A 51 2.69 13.24 -16.14
CA THR A 51 2.69 14.63 -16.64
C THR A 51 3.94 15.38 -16.16
N ARG A 52 4.33 15.21 -14.89
CA ARG A 52 5.57 15.79 -14.36
C ARG A 52 6.82 15.26 -15.05
N GLN A 53 6.91 13.95 -15.29
CA GLN A 53 8.04 13.35 -16.02
C GLN A 53 8.10 13.83 -17.46
N ALA A 54 6.96 13.97 -18.14
CA ALA A 54 6.87 14.55 -19.47
C ALA A 54 7.32 16.01 -19.48
N VAL A 55 6.92 16.82 -18.49
CA VAL A 55 7.43 18.19 -18.32
C VAL A 55 8.95 18.20 -18.10
N ARG A 56 9.50 17.28 -17.31
CA ARG A 56 10.96 17.15 -17.14
C ARG A 56 11.67 16.79 -18.44
N ARG A 57 11.16 15.82 -19.19
CA ARG A 57 11.69 15.43 -20.51
C ARG A 57 11.62 16.59 -21.49
N PHE A 58 10.51 17.32 -21.52
CA PHE A 58 10.33 18.53 -22.31
C PHE A 58 11.37 19.61 -21.94
N GLN A 59 11.52 19.90 -20.64
CA GLN A 59 12.48 20.88 -20.14
C GLN A 59 13.93 20.51 -20.49
N LYS A 60 14.29 19.22 -20.38
CA LYS A 60 15.61 18.72 -20.76
C LYS A 60 15.82 18.82 -22.28
N LYS A 61 14.83 18.41 -23.08
CA LYS A 61 14.90 18.43 -24.56
C LYS A 61 15.08 19.85 -25.10
N TYR A 62 14.45 20.84 -24.47
CA TYR A 62 14.50 22.24 -24.91
C TYR A 62 15.45 23.14 -24.09
N GLY A 63 16.36 22.55 -23.30
CA GLY A 63 17.41 23.30 -22.61
C GLY A 63 16.91 24.30 -21.55
N ILE A 64 15.73 24.06 -20.97
CA ILE A 64 15.13 24.92 -19.94
C ILE A 64 15.78 24.65 -18.58
N VAL A 65 15.78 23.38 -18.17
CA VAL A 65 16.36 22.87 -16.92
C VAL A 65 16.47 21.34 -17.02
N SER A 66 17.51 20.75 -16.42
CA SER A 66 17.80 19.30 -16.50
C SER A 66 18.08 18.62 -15.16
N SER A 67 18.09 19.37 -14.06
CA SER A 67 18.41 18.88 -12.70
C SER A 67 17.74 19.74 -11.63
N GLY A 68 17.57 19.20 -10.42
CA GLY A 68 16.86 19.84 -9.30
C GLY A 68 15.41 19.37 -9.20
N ASP A 69 14.54 20.18 -8.62
CA ASP A 69 13.11 19.89 -8.45
C ASP A 69 12.22 21.12 -8.72
N GLU A 70 10.91 20.96 -8.49
CA GLU A 70 9.90 22.00 -8.72
C GLU A 70 10.11 23.25 -7.84
N SER A 71 10.59 23.09 -6.59
CA SER A 71 10.75 24.20 -5.64
C SER A 71 12.10 24.90 -5.73
N THR A 72 13.12 24.23 -6.27
CA THR A 72 14.48 24.77 -6.41
C THR A 72 14.73 25.39 -7.78
N THR A 73 14.57 24.61 -8.84
CA THR A 73 14.97 24.98 -10.20
C THR A 73 13.78 25.06 -11.17
N GLY A 74 12.62 24.58 -10.73
CA GLY A 74 11.45 24.38 -11.56
C GLY A 74 11.47 23.09 -12.38
N TYR A 75 12.31 22.10 -12.04
CA TYR A 75 12.40 20.85 -12.80
C TYR A 75 11.20 19.91 -12.56
N GLY A 76 10.30 19.86 -13.53
CA GLY A 76 8.97 19.25 -13.46
C GLY A 76 7.84 20.27 -13.29
N LEU A 77 8.14 21.56 -13.17
CA LEU A 77 7.19 22.65 -13.04
C LEU A 77 6.93 23.33 -14.39
N VAL A 78 5.66 23.60 -14.71
CA VAL A 78 5.28 24.44 -15.85
C VAL A 78 5.34 25.92 -15.46
N GLY A 79 6.55 26.36 -15.10
CA GLY A 79 6.88 27.75 -14.75
C GLY A 79 6.99 28.66 -15.97
N PRO A 80 7.29 29.96 -15.80
CA PRO A 80 7.28 30.95 -16.88
C PRO A 80 8.12 30.56 -18.11
N LYS A 81 9.32 30.00 -17.90
CA LYS A 81 10.21 29.55 -18.99
C LYS A 81 9.62 28.35 -19.75
N THR A 82 9.06 27.38 -19.03
CA THR A 82 8.39 26.21 -19.62
C THR A 82 7.15 26.62 -20.42
N ARG A 83 6.33 27.53 -19.88
CA ARG A 83 5.13 28.05 -20.56
C ARG A 83 5.46 28.81 -21.83
N LYS A 84 6.47 29.69 -21.77
CA LYS A 84 6.94 30.40 -22.96
C LYS A 84 7.26 29.40 -24.08
N LYS A 85 8.02 28.35 -23.76
CA LYS A 85 8.39 27.32 -24.74
C LYS A 85 7.17 26.51 -25.22
N LEU A 86 6.25 26.13 -24.34
CA LEU A 86 5.02 25.42 -24.72
C LEU A 86 4.13 26.29 -25.64
N ASN A 87 4.01 27.58 -25.36
CA ASN A 87 3.23 28.52 -26.18
C ASN A 87 3.81 28.66 -27.60
N GLU A 88 5.13 28.52 -27.79
CA GLU A 88 5.74 28.47 -29.13
C GLU A 88 5.26 27.25 -29.95
N PHE A 89 4.91 26.14 -29.30
CA PHE A 89 4.32 24.95 -29.95
C PHE A 89 2.81 25.07 -30.17
N MET A 90 2.14 25.88 -29.36
CA MET A 90 0.69 26.09 -29.41
C MET A 90 0.28 27.23 -30.37
N GLY A 91 1.20 28.15 -30.70
CA GLY A 91 0.86 29.47 -31.27
C GLY A 91 1.80 30.03 -32.35
N GLY A 92 2.40 29.18 -33.19
CA GLY A 92 2.83 29.51 -34.56
C GLY A 92 4.23 30.12 -34.77
N PRO A 93 4.75 30.20 -36.02
CA PRO A 93 5.86 31.08 -36.33
C PRO A 93 5.33 32.49 -36.65
N GLN A 94 5.65 33.49 -35.82
CA GLN A 94 6.76 34.44 -36.02
C GLN A 94 6.71 35.58 -34.98
N ALA A 95 7.88 36.18 -34.76
CA ALA A 95 8.24 37.12 -33.69
C ALA A 95 7.69 38.57 -33.80
N GLY A 96 7.73 39.28 -32.67
CA GLY A 96 7.48 40.73 -32.49
C GLY A 96 6.03 41.02 -32.07
N ILE A 97 5.67 41.88 -31.11
CA ILE A 97 6.22 43.16 -30.68
C ILE A 97 5.72 43.44 -29.23
N SER A 98 6.50 44.18 -28.43
CA SER A 98 6.17 44.73 -27.11
C SER A 98 4.86 45.55 -27.05
N GLN A 99 4.09 45.46 -25.96
CA GLN A 99 3.95 46.48 -24.89
C GLN A 99 2.65 46.34 -24.05
N ALA A 100 2.84 46.58 -22.73
CA ALA A 100 2.03 47.38 -21.80
C ALA A 100 0.51 47.15 -21.58
N THR A 101 0.22 46.85 -20.30
CA THR A 101 -0.88 47.33 -19.41
C THR A 101 -2.33 47.40 -19.92
N THR A 102 -3.25 46.73 -19.22
CA THR A 102 -4.38 47.35 -18.48
C THR A 102 -5.26 46.30 -17.78
N THR A 103 -5.67 46.63 -16.55
CA THR A 103 -6.68 45.94 -15.72
C THR A 103 -8.10 46.19 -16.26
N PRO A 104 -9.06 45.26 -16.07
CA PRO A 104 -10.13 45.48 -15.07
C PRO A 104 -10.47 44.18 -14.29
N SER A 105 -10.54 44.19 -12.95
CA SER A 105 -11.72 44.45 -12.09
C SER A 105 -13.00 43.73 -12.51
N GLY A 106 -13.47 42.78 -11.69
CA GLY A 106 -14.77 42.10 -11.87
C GLY A 106 -15.03 40.92 -10.93
N SER A 107 -15.47 41.23 -9.70
CA SER A 107 -16.34 40.47 -8.78
C SER A 107 -15.99 39.04 -8.32
N GLU A 108 -15.67 38.94 -7.02
CA GLU A 108 -15.71 37.74 -6.18
C GLU A 108 -17.09 37.07 -6.17
N LEU A 109 -17.11 35.75 -6.45
CA LEU A 109 -18.14 34.85 -5.95
C LEU A 109 -17.61 34.20 -4.67
N LYS A 110 -18.19 34.58 -3.53
CA LYS A 110 -17.93 33.95 -2.24
C LYS A 110 -18.47 32.51 -2.26
N ILE A 111 -17.59 31.53 -2.22
CA ILE A 111 -17.97 30.15 -1.88
C ILE A 111 -17.89 30.00 -0.36
N ASN A 112 -19.01 29.59 0.22
CA ASN A 112 -19.17 29.31 1.64
C ASN A 112 -18.35 28.06 2.02
N SER A 113 -17.31 28.24 2.84
CA SER A 113 -16.34 27.20 3.23
C SER A 113 -16.84 26.26 4.34
N ALA A 114 -18.13 25.90 4.33
CA ALA A 114 -18.78 25.24 5.47
C ALA A 114 -19.40 23.86 5.18
N LEU A 115 -19.15 23.23 4.04
CA LEU A 115 -19.59 21.86 3.77
C LEU A 115 -18.54 21.12 2.92
N CYS A 116 -17.83 20.18 3.57
CA CYS A 116 -16.79 19.27 3.06
C CYS A 116 -15.34 19.82 3.07
N PRO A 117 -14.54 19.55 4.13
CA PRO A 117 -13.09 19.64 4.06
C PRO A 117 -12.49 18.41 3.38
N ASP A 118 -11.34 18.62 2.73
CA ASP A 118 -10.66 17.76 1.76
C ASP A 118 -10.24 16.37 2.26
N ASN A 119 -10.64 15.32 1.53
CA ASN A 119 -9.90 14.07 1.42
C ASN A 119 -10.17 13.37 0.07
N ILE A 120 -9.06 13.13 -0.62
CA ILE A 120 -8.86 12.45 -1.90
C ILE A 120 -9.36 11.00 -1.82
N TRP A 121 -10.23 10.54 -2.74
CA TRP A 121 -10.20 9.28 -3.52
C TRP A 121 -11.38 9.28 -4.53
N ASP A 122 -11.07 9.01 -5.82
CA ASP A 122 -11.93 8.61 -6.96
C ASP A 122 -13.14 9.47 -7.40
N GLU A 123 -12.90 10.41 -8.34
CA GLU A 123 -13.96 11.04 -9.18
C GLU A 123 -14.40 10.18 -10.39
N ALA A 124 -13.84 8.98 -10.58
CA ALA A 124 -14.19 8.11 -11.70
C ALA A 124 -15.34 7.13 -11.41
N GLU A 125 -15.69 6.90 -10.13
CA GLU A 125 -16.75 5.95 -9.73
C GLU A 125 -18.09 6.62 -9.39
N GLN A 126 -18.17 7.95 -9.30
CA GLN A 126 -19.43 8.65 -8.97
C GLN A 126 -20.26 9.10 -10.18
N LYS A 127 -19.90 8.72 -11.41
CA LYS A 127 -20.59 9.23 -12.63
C LYS A 127 -21.21 8.19 -13.54
N ASP A 128 -21.37 6.95 -13.10
CA ASP A 128 -22.20 5.97 -13.83
C ASP A 128 -23.39 5.49 -12.99
N LEU A 129 -24.57 6.03 -13.29
CA LEU A 129 -25.83 5.70 -12.61
C LEU A 129 -26.37 4.30 -12.96
N ASN A 130 -25.67 3.53 -13.81
CA ASN A 130 -26.09 2.20 -14.25
C ASN A 130 -25.29 1.04 -13.63
N LEU A 131 -24.39 1.28 -12.67
CA LEU A 131 -23.56 0.23 -12.04
C LEU A 131 -23.88 -0.10 -10.58
N CYS A 132 -25.01 0.37 -10.05
CA CYS A 132 -25.48 -0.04 -8.72
C CYS A 132 -26.71 -0.95 -8.80
N PRO A 133 -26.57 -2.23 -8.48
CA PRO A 133 -27.64 -2.98 -7.83
C PRO A 133 -27.22 -3.44 -6.42
N GLU A 134 -27.95 -2.90 -5.44
CA GLU A 134 -28.34 -3.52 -4.17
C GLU A 134 -27.24 -4.07 -3.25
N ASP A 135 -26.84 -3.25 -2.27
CA ASP A 135 -26.85 -3.59 -0.82
C ASP A 135 -26.04 -2.56 -0.01
N ASN A 136 -26.51 -1.31 0.05
CA ASN A 136 -26.02 -0.35 1.06
C ASN A 136 -27.05 -0.24 2.21
N PRO A 137 -26.73 -0.76 3.43
CA PRO A 137 -27.69 -0.89 4.53
C PRO A 137 -28.08 0.41 5.24
N ILE A 138 -27.63 1.58 4.78
CA ILE A 138 -27.86 2.86 5.48
C ILE A 138 -29.28 3.44 5.27
N ASN A 139 -30.08 2.94 4.30
CA ASN A 139 -31.36 3.56 3.94
C ASN A 139 -32.64 2.68 4.12
N ASN A 140 -32.62 1.57 4.86
CA ASN A 140 -33.83 0.77 5.09
C ASN A 140 -34.25 0.69 6.58
N PRO A 141 -35.26 1.46 7.03
CA PRO A 141 -35.78 1.41 8.40
C PRO A 141 -36.68 0.19 8.70
N LYS A 142 -36.61 -0.91 7.91
CA LYS A 142 -37.35 -2.16 8.16
C LYS A 142 -36.49 -3.43 8.28
N SER A 143 -35.17 -3.34 8.46
CA SER A 143 -34.36 -4.51 8.80
C SER A 143 -34.46 -4.84 10.30
N ALA A 144 -35.55 -5.51 10.69
CA ALA A 144 -35.58 -6.28 11.92
C ALA A 144 -35.18 -7.72 11.58
N VAL A 145 -33.97 -8.14 11.97
CA VAL A 145 -33.56 -9.54 11.87
C VAL A 145 -34.39 -10.35 12.88
N ALA A 146 -35.36 -11.10 12.38
CA ALA A 146 -36.07 -12.11 13.15
C ALA A 146 -35.10 -13.21 13.57
N LYS A 147 -35.07 -13.54 14.87
CA LYS A 147 -34.39 -14.74 15.40
C LYS A 147 -34.99 -15.98 14.75
N ILE A 148 -34.17 -16.80 14.09
CA ILE A 148 -34.56 -18.14 13.64
C ILE A 148 -33.81 -19.16 14.50
N ALA A 149 -34.59 -19.99 15.20
CA ALA A 149 -34.14 -21.16 15.96
C ALA A 149 -33.80 -22.32 15.01
N PRO A 150 -32.92 -23.26 15.40
CA PRO A 150 -32.45 -24.30 14.50
C PRO A 150 -33.52 -25.39 14.28
N GLN A 151 -33.78 -25.75 13.02
CA GLN A 151 -34.55 -26.93 12.66
C GLN A 151 -33.73 -27.90 11.80
N ALA A 152 -33.95 -29.18 12.09
CA ALA A 152 -33.18 -30.34 11.66
C ALA A 152 -33.26 -30.64 10.16
N SER A 153 -32.15 -31.16 9.63
CA SER A 153 -31.99 -31.65 8.26
C SER A 153 -32.75 -32.95 8.01
N SER A 154 -33.26 -33.12 6.79
CA SER A 154 -33.43 -34.45 6.20
C SER A 154 -32.98 -34.45 4.74
N SER A 155 -32.04 -35.32 4.42
CA SER A 155 -31.72 -35.76 3.06
C SER A 155 -31.19 -37.20 3.15
N PRO A 156 -31.41 -38.03 2.10
CA PRO A 156 -31.66 -39.45 2.26
C PRO A 156 -30.40 -40.32 2.33
N SER A 157 -30.61 -41.52 2.88
CA SER A 157 -29.62 -42.57 3.15
C SER A 157 -28.73 -42.94 1.98
N ALA A 158 -27.42 -42.94 2.21
CA ALA A 158 -26.44 -43.68 1.44
C ALA A 158 -25.71 -44.70 2.35
N SER A 159 -25.42 -45.84 1.75
CA SER A 159 -25.04 -47.13 2.34
C SER A 159 -23.81 -47.12 3.25
N THR A 160 -23.87 -47.96 4.29
CA THR A 160 -22.92 -48.14 5.38
C THR A 160 -21.75 -49.08 5.05
N THR A 161 -20.52 -48.57 5.10
CA THR A 161 -19.36 -49.31 5.65
C THR A 161 -18.38 -48.31 6.28
N THR A 162 -18.28 -48.35 7.62
CA THR A 162 -17.51 -47.41 8.45
C THR A 162 -16.05 -47.88 8.60
N PRO A 163 -15.03 -47.07 8.24
CA PRO A 163 -13.65 -47.30 8.68
C PRO A 163 -13.48 -46.92 10.16
N PRO A 164 -12.57 -47.55 10.91
CA PRO A 164 -12.43 -47.33 12.35
C PRO A 164 -12.04 -45.89 12.67
N GLN A 165 -12.90 -45.23 13.46
CA GLN A 165 -12.74 -43.86 13.92
C GLN A 165 -11.71 -43.83 15.07
N ILE A 166 -10.53 -43.27 14.80
CA ILE A 166 -9.56 -42.93 15.85
C ILE A 166 -10.12 -41.72 16.59
N THR A 167 -10.65 -41.93 17.80
CA THR A 167 -11.06 -40.87 18.71
C THR A 167 -9.83 -40.22 19.33
N GLN A 168 -9.28 -39.19 18.68
CA GLN A 168 -8.40 -38.26 19.40
C GLN A 168 -9.27 -37.29 20.22
N PRO A 169 -8.94 -37.03 21.49
CA PRO A 169 -9.63 -36.03 22.29
C PRO A 169 -9.53 -34.66 21.64
N LEU A 170 -10.63 -33.89 21.68
CA LEU A 170 -10.61 -32.49 21.28
C LEU A 170 -9.57 -31.76 22.16
N PRO A 171 -8.62 -31.00 21.59
CA PRO A 171 -7.67 -30.23 22.38
C PRO A 171 -8.43 -29.28 23.32
N PRO A 172 -7.91 -29.01 24.53
CA PRO A 172 -8.55 -28.11 25.48
C PRO A 172 -8.76 -26.73 24.82
N PRO A 173 -9.82 -25.99 25.20
CA PRO A 173 -10.05 -24.65 24.67
C PRO A 173 -8.83 -23.79 24.96
N VAL A 174 -8.13 -23.39 23.89
CA VAL A 174 -6.93 -22.57 24.00
C VAL A 174 -7.37 -21.17 24.42
N SER A 175 -6.70 -20.61 25.43
CA SER A 175 -7.02 -19.27 25.91
C SER A 175 -6.84 -18.25 24.78
N THR A 176 -7.91 -17.56 24.41
CA THR A 176 -7.91 -16.43 23.48
C THR A 176 -7.60 -15.10 24.18
N THR A 177 -7.37 -15.10 25.50
CA THR A 177 -7.15 -13.87 26.26
C THR A 177 -5.84 -13.21 25.85
N THR A 178 -5.91 -11.98 25.37
CA THR A 178 -4.73 -11.17 25.06
C THR A 178 -3.92 -10.91 26.33
N PRO A 179 -2.59 -11.11 26.31
CA PRO A 179 -1.74 -10.67 27.39
C PRO A 179 -1.89 -9.15 27.64
N PRO A 180 -1.81 -8.68 28.89
CA PRO A 180 -1.94 -7.26 29.21
C PRO A 180 -0.69 -6.50 28.78
N PHE A 181 -0.65 -6.09 27.50
CA PHE A 181 0.43 -5.28 26.95
C PHE A 181 0.38 -3.85 27.46
N LYS A 182 1.52 -3.36 27.92
CA LYS A 182 1.77 -1.94 28.14
C LYS A 182 2.66 -1.40 27.03
N TRP A 183 2.08 -0.60 26.15
CA TRP A 183 2.77 0.03 25.02
C TRP A 183 3.41 1.36 25.41
N THR A 184 4.66 1.57 25.01
CA THR A 184 5.43 2.80 25.25
C THR A 184 6.15 3.21 23.97
N LYS A 185 5.95 4.44 23.51
CA LYS A 185 6.63 4.96 22.30
C LYS A 185 8.13 5.00 22.56
N ASP A 186 8.90 4.47 21.62
CA ASP A 186 10.34 4.53 21.69
C ASP A 186 10.83 5.91 21.24
N SER A 187 11.88 6.44 21.86
CA SER A 187 12.43 7.75 21.51
C SER A 187 13.21 7.72 20.19
N GLY A 188 13.17 8.83 19.45
CA GLY A 188 13.93 8.99 18.21
C GLY A 188 13.34 8.26 17.01
N ILE A 189 14.09 8.30 15.91
CA ILE A 189 13.72 7.78 14.59
C ILE A 189 14.49 6.47 14.34
N ARG A 190 13.87 5.53 13.62
CA ARG A 190 14.51 4.29 13.17
C ARG A 190 15.17 4.48 11.81
N ILE A 191 14.39 4.95 10.84
CA ILE A 191 14.87 5.24 9.47
C ILE A 191 14.25 6.54 8.98
N SER A 192 15.07 7.40 8.39
CA SER A 192 14.61 8.56 7.62
C SER A 192 14.63 8.23 6.13
N GLY A 193 13.59 8.61 5.38
CA GLY A 193 13.46 8.30 3.96
C GLY A 193 13.08 6.84 3.67
N GLY A 194 12.37 6.19 4.60
CA GLY A 194 11.91 4.82 4.48
C GLY A 194 10.47 4.67 4.98
N GLN A 195 9.76 3.70 4.40
CA GLN A 195 8.37 3.38 4.71
C GLN A 195 8.14 1.87 4.63
N VAL A 196 7.01 1.39 5.14
CA VAL A 196 6.61 -0.03 5.06
C VAL A 196 7.72 -0.96 5.57
N PRO A 197 8.07 -0.86 6.87
CA PRO A 197 9.11 -1.68 7.45
C PRO A 197 8.71 -3.16 7.47
N TYR A 198 9.72 -4.02 7.51
CA TYR A 198 9.66 -5.38 8.01
C TYR A 198 10.97 -5.64 8.76
N VAL A 199 10.92 -6.33 9.90
CA VAL A 199 12.11 -6.54 10.75
C VAL A 199 12.32 -8.00 11.06
N TYR A 200 13.51 -8.48 10.72
CA TYR A 200 13.97 -9.82 11.03
C TYR A 200 15.07 -9.78 12.09
N LYS A 201 14.94 -10.61 13.14
CA LYS A 201 15.97 -10.80 14.16
C LYS A 201 16.94 -11.90 13.72
N LEU A 202 18.17 -11.51 13.42
CA LEU A 202 19.24 -12.39 12.98
C LEU A 202 19.68 -13.33 14.12
N LYS A 203 20.28 -14.47 13.74
CA LYS A 203 20.80 -15.48 14.70
C LYS A 203 21.87 -14.95 15.64
N ASP A 204 22.60 -13.91 15.22
CA ASP A 204 23.61 -13.23 16.03
C ASP A 204 23.01 -12.18 16.99
N GLY A 205 21.68 -12.06 17.04
CA GLY A 205 20.94 -11.15 17.91
C GLY A 205 20.71 -9.75 17.34
N ARG A 206 21.31 -9.40 16.19
CA ARG A 206 21.05 -8.13 15.51
C ARG A 206 19.68 -8.13 14.84
N TYR A 207 19.19 -6.94 14.50
CA TYR A 207 17.95 -6.72 13.77
C TYR A 207 18.27 -6.18 12.39
N ARG A 208 17.75 -6.82 11.34
CA ARG A 208 17.76 -6.27 9.98
C ARG A 208 16.35 -5.83 9.62
N MET A 209 16.21 -4.54 9.32
CA MET A 209 14.98 -3.96 8.79
C MET A 209 15.08 -3.91 7.27
N TYR A 210 14.07 -4.43 6.60
CA TYR A 210 13.80 -4.20 5.18
C TYR A 210 12.71 -3.13 5.09
N TYR A 211 12.79 -2.24 4.12
CA TYR A 211 11.82 -1.16 3.97
C TYR A 211 11.79 -0.67 2.53
N CYS A 212 10.69 -0.02 2.14
CA CYS A 212 10.60 0.63 0.84
C CYS A 212 11.29 2.00 0.91
N GLY A 213 12.31 2.17 0.06
CA GLY A 213 13.03 3.42 -0.07
C GLY A 213 12.26 4.44 -0.91
N THR A 214 12.57 5.73 -0.73
CA THR A 214 12.01 6.83 -1.54
C THR A 214 12.31 6.74 -3.04
N ASN A 215 13.28 5.90 -3.44
CA ASN A 215 13.60 5.58 -4.83
C ASN A 215 12.73 4.43 -5.41
N GLY A 216 11.80 3.87 -4.63
CA GLY A 216 10.95 2.75 -5.02
C GLY A 216 11.62 1.37 -4.96
N SER A 217 12.86 1.28 -4.49
CA SER A 217 13.54 0.00 -4.26
C SER A 217 13.27 -0.52 -2.85
N ILE A 218 13.41 -1.83 -2.66
CA ILE A 218 13.48 -2.43 -1.33
C ILE A 218 14.91 -2.24 -0.82
N MET A 219 15.05 -1.59 0.32
CA MET A 219 16.30 -1.25 0.98
C MET A 219 16.42 -2.02 2.29
N SER A 220 17.58 -1.96 2.94
CA SER A 220 17.74 -2.54 4.29
C SER A 220 18.62 -1.70 5.20
N ALA A 221 18.49 -1.93 6.50
CA ALA A 221 19.30 -1.35 7.55
C ALA A 221 19.52 -2.36 8.68
N ILE A 222 20.66 -2.26 9.36
CA ILE A 222 21.07 -3.17 10.43
C ILE A 222 21.17 -2.45 11.77
N SER A 223 20.81 -3.12 12.85
CA SER A 223 20.86 -2.58 14.21
C SER A 223 21.26 -3.65 15.22
N SER A 224 22.04 -3.28 16.24
CA SER A 224 22.37 -4.17 17.36
C SER A 224 21.34 -4.18 18.48
N ASP A 225 20.50 -3.14 18.58
CA ASP A 225 19.52 -2.95 19.67
C ASP A 225 18.06 -2.87 19.16
N GLY A 226 17.89 -2.84 17.84
CA GLY A 226 16.60 -2.66 17.18
C GLY A 226 16.02 -1.25 17.35
N LEU A 227 16.81 -0.27 17.75
CA LEU A 227 16.41 1.14 17.90
C LEU A 227 17.27 2.05 17.03
N ASN A 228 18.56 1.79 16.95
CA ASN A 228 19.52 2.57 16.18
C ASN A 228 19.91 1.78 14.93
N PHE A 229 19.35 2.16 13.78
CA PHE A 229 19.60 1.46 12.51
C PHE A 229 20.60 2.21 11.65
N GLN A 230 21.53 1.46 11.07
CA GLN A 230 22.45 1.93 10.05
C GLN A 230 22.01 1.36 8.71
N THR A 231 21.79 2.23 7.72
CA THR A 231 21.43 1.79 6.36
C THR A 231 22.54 0.96 5.74
N GLU A 232 22.16 -0.16 5.12
CA GLU A 232 23.08 -1.05 4.42
C GLU A 232 23.20 -0.63 2.95
N SER A 233 24.41 -0.75 2.38
CA SER A 233 24.68 -0.28 1.01
C SER A 233 24.00 -1.14 -0.06
N GLY A 234 23.43 -0.50 -1.07
CA GLY A 234 22.76 -1.15 -2.21
C GLY A 234 21.28 -1.44 -1.97
N ALA A 235 20.55 -1.65 -3.07
CA ALA A 235 19.18 -2.14 -3.04
C ALA A 235 19.15 -3.66 -2.84
N ARG A 236 18.13 -4.15 -2.13
CA ARG A 236 17.83 -5.59 -2.03
C ARG A 236 17.11 -6.06 -3.29
N LEU A 237 16.17 -5.25 -3.78
CA LEU A 237 15.50 -5.40 -5.06
C LEU A 237 15.17 -4.01 -5.62
N SER A 238 15.23 -3.87 -6.95
CA SER A 238 14.83 -2.65 -7.67
C SER A 238 13.68 -2.93 -8.63
N PRO A 239 12.78 -1.95 -8.88
CA PRO A 239 11.65 -2.14 -9.79
C PRO A 239 12.05 -2.58 -11.20
N ILE A 240 11.20 -3.38 -11.84
CA ILE A 240 11.28 -3.70 -13.26
C ILE A 240 10.11 -3.00 -13.96
N TYR A 241 10.42 -1.96 -14.72
CA TYR A 241 9.39 -1.19 -15.43
C TYR A 241 8.84 -1.96 -16.64
N GLY A 242 7.54 -1.79 -16.90
CA GLY A 242 6.86 -2.40 -18.04
C GLY A 242 6.06 -3.67 -17.71
N ASP A 243 6.07 -4.11 -16.45
CA ASP A 243 5.34 -5.29 -15.98
C ASP A 243 4.78 -5.08 -14.55
N PHE A 244 4.25 -6.12 -13.93
CA PHE A 244 3.70 -6.16 -12.57
C PHE A 244 4.74 -6.01 -11.45
N GLU A 245 6.01 -5.80 -11.77
CA GLU A 245 7.08 -5.47 -10.80
C GLU A 245 7.58 -4.02 -10.94
N ALA A 246 6.80 -3.17 -11.60
CA ALA A 246 7.12 -1.75 -11.80
C ALA A 246 6.97 -0.91 -10.52
N VAL A 247 6.15 -1.38 -9.57
CA VAL A 247 6.04 -0.83 -8.21
C VAL A 247 6.22 -1.96 -7.20
N ILE A 248 7.45 -2.15 -6.72
CA ILE A 248 7.73 -3.11 -5.64
C ILE A 248 7.72 -2.44 -4.27
N CYS A 249 7.17 -3.11 -3.27
CA CYS A 249 7.21 -2.68 -1.87
C CYS A 249 6.79 -3.86 -0.96
N ASP A 250 6.48 -3.57 0.30
CA ASP A 250 5.90 -4.51 1.27
C ASP A 250 6.74 -5.79 1.45
N PRO A 251 8.02 -5.66 1.82
CA PRO A 251 8.89 -6.82 1.99
C PRO A 251 8.48 -7.64 3.22
N THR A 252 8.51 -8.96 3.11
CA THR A 252 8.45 -9.89 4.25
C THR A 252 9.35 -11.08 3.97
N LEU A 253 9.90 -11.74 4.98
CA LEU A 253 10.96 -12.73 4.81
C LEU A 253 10.78 -13.96 5.67
N VAL A 254 11.17 -15.12 5.15
CA VAL A 254 11.31 -16.35 5.93
C VAL A 254 12.70 -16.97 5.71
N GLU A 255 13.28 -17.53 6.76
CA GLU A 255 14.50 -18.35 6.64
C GLU A 255 14.10 -19.79 6.30
N LEU A 256 14.60 -20.28 5.17
CA LEU A 256 14.40 -21.65 4.70
C LEU A 256 15.22 -22.64 5.54
N SER A 257 14.88 -23.93 5.45
CA SER A 257 15.58 -25.00 6.20
C SER A 257 17.06 -25.16 5.81
N ASP A 258 17.43 -24.73 4.60
CA ASP A 258 18.81 -24.75 4.09
C ASP A 258 19.61 -23.49 4.49
N GLY A 259 19.02 -22.58 5.27
CA GLY A 259 19.65 -21.35 5.74
C GLY A 259 19.61 -20.19 4.74
N ARG A 260 19.03 -20.39 3.54
CA ARG A 260 18.72 -19.27 2.63
C ARG A 260 17.51 -18.48 3.14
N PHE A 261 17.37 -17.26 2.67
CA PHE A 261 16.23 -16.40 2.93
C PHE A 261 15.36 -16.31 1.69
N ARG A 262 14.05 -16.49 1.86
CA ARG A 262 13.06 -16.14 0.83
C ARG A 262 12.35 -14.88 1.25
N LEU A 263 12.45 -13.86 0.41
CA LEU A 263 11.71 -12.62 0.47
C LEU A 263 10.43 -12.77 -0.34
N TYR A 264 9.29 -12.41 0.24
CA TYR A 264 8.07 -12.10 -0.50
C TYR A 264 7.88 -10.59 -0.52
N TYR A 265 7.33 -10.08 -1.60
CA TYR A 265 7.09 -8.65 -1.77
C TYR A 265 5.89 -8.42 -2.68
N LYS A 266 5.23 -7.29 -2.49
CA LYS A 266 4.21 -6.85 -3.42
C LYS A 266 4.86 -6.31 -4.68
N GLY A 267 4.34 -6.73 -5.84
CA GLY A 267 4.55 -6.07 -7.13
C GLY A 267 3.22 -5.49 -7.64
N ALA A 268 3.28 -4.33 -8.27
CA ALA A 268 2.17 -3.80 -9.05
C ALA A 268 2.64 -3.19 -10.38
N ASN A 269 1.72 -3.16 -11.35
CA ASN A 269 1.95 -2.49 -12.62
C ASN A 269 1.87 -0.95 -12.47
N THR A 270 2.53 -0.24 -13.39
CA THR A 270 2.37 1.22 -13.52
C THR A 270 1.38 1.52 -14.65
N GLY A 271 0.11 1.76 -14.30
CA GLY A 271 -0.97 2.04 -15.26
C GLY A 271 -2.20 1.17 -15.02
N GLY A 272 -3.36 1.58 -15.54
CA GLY A 272 -4.66 0.98 -15.18
C GLY A 272 -5.22 1.58 -13.90
N VAL A 273 -6.55 1.67 -13.82
CA VAL A 273 -7.29 2.12 -12.64
C VAL A 273 -8.38 1.08 -12.36
N PRO A 274 -8.31 0.31 -11.26
CA PRO A 274 -7.22 0.27 -10.28
C PRO A 274 -5.95 -0.40 -10.84
N ALA A 275 -4.80 -0.16 -10.18
CA ALA A 275 -3.59 -0.95 -10.42
C ALA A 275 -3.79 -2.39 -9.93
N ILE A 276 -3.10 -3.34 -10.56
CA ILE A 276 -3.16 -4.76 -10.21
C ILE A 276 -1.99 -5.08 -9.30
N HIS A 277 -2.29 -5.56 -8.09
CA HIS A 277 -1.31 -5.94 -7.08
C HIS A 277 -1.17 -7.46 -7.02
N LYS A 278 0.06 -7.95 -7.04
CA LYS A 278 0.42 -9.36 -6.96
C LYS A 278 1.51 -9.57 -5.92
N VAL A 279 1.71 -10.81 -5.47
CA VAL A 279 2.84 -11.17 -4.59
C VAL A 279 3.86 -11.96 -5.38
N PHE A 280 5.13 -11.59 -5.24
CA PHE A 280 6.28 -12.23 -5.86
C PHE A 280 7.26 -12.72 -4.80
N SER A 281 8.23 -13.54 -5.21
CA SER A 281 9.32 -14.04 -4.37
C SER A 281 10.70 -13.81 -4.95
N ALA A 282 11.69 -13.70 -4.06
CA ALA A 282 13.10 -13.70 -4.38
C ALA A 282 13.91 -14.43 -3.30
N ILE A 283 15.00 -15.07 -3.68
CA ILE A 283 15.84 -15.90 -2.80
C ILE A 283 17.21 -15.25 -2.58
N SER A 284 17.78 -15.44 -1.40
CA SER A 284 19.10 -14.93 -1.03
C SER A 284 19.84 -15.88 -0.10
N SER A 285 21.17 -15.98 -0.23
CA SER A 285 22.02 -16.72 0.72
C SER A 285 22.49 -15.87 1.90
N ASP A 286 22.41 -14.54 1.81
CA ASP A 286 22.98 -13.60 2.79
C ASP A 286 21.96 -12.57 3.33
N GLY A 287 20.74 -12.57 2.79
CA GLY A 287 19.68 -11.62 3.12
C GLY A 287 19.97 -10.22 2.59
N LEU A 288 20.88 -10.07 1.64
CA LEU A 288 21.28 -8.79 1.04
C LEU A 288 21.17 -8.83 -0.48
N ASN A 289 21.66 -9.89 -1.12
CA ASN A 289 21.62 -10.05 -2.56
C ASN A 289 20.51 -11.03 -2.91
N PHE A 290 19.43 -10.55 -3.52
CA PHE A 290 18.26 -11.34 -3.85
C PHE A 290 18.18 -11.62 -5.35
N GLU A 291 17.92 -12.87 -5.70
CA GLU A 291 17.60 -13.35 -7.03
C GLU A 291 16.08 -13.59 -7.12
N ARG A 292 15.41 -13.04 -8.15
CA ARG A 292 13.97 -13.18 -8.32
C ARG A 292 13.61 -14.63 -8.64
N GLU A 293 12.65 -15.19 -7.91
CA GLU A 293 12.10 -16.53 -8.17
C GLU A 293 10.84 -16.45 -9.04
N GLY A 294 10.01 -15.43 -8.84
CA GLY A 294 8.84 -15.14 -9.68
C GLY A 294 7.53 -14.92 -8.93
N LEU A 295 6.42 -15.03 -9.66
CA LEU A 295 5.06 -14.79 -9.17
C LEU A 295 4.62 -15.90 -8.19
N VAL A 296 4.04 -15.49 -7.06
CA VAL A 296 3.58 -16.38 -5.98
C VAL A 296 2.06 -16.34 -5.83
N ILE A 297 1.47 -15.14 -5.82
CA ILE A 297 0.00 -14.96 -5.81
C ILE A 297 -0.40 -14.13 -7.02
N ASP A 298 -1.14 -14.77 -7.93
CA ASP A 298 -1.70 -14.15 -9.12
C ASP A 298 -3.13 -13.67 -8.85
N SER A 299 -3.27 -12.41 -8.41
CA SER A 299 -4.56 -11.83 -8.03
C SER A 299 -5.61 -11.70 -9.15
N GLU A 300 -5.20 -11.91 -10.40
CA GLU A 300 -6.12 -11.98 -11.55
C GLU A 300 -6.71 -13.38 -11.74
N LYS A 301 -6.12 -14.39 -11.09
CA LYS A 301 -6.56 -15.80 -11.14
C LYS A 301 -7.17 -16.28 -9.83
N THR A 302 -7.22 -15.42 -8.82
CA THR A 302 -7.86 -15.68 -7.54
C THR A 302 -9.06 -14.77 -7.37
N ASP A 303 -9.83 -14.99 -6.31
CA ASP A 303 -10.97 -14.15 -5.91
C ASP A 303 -10.52 -12.82 -5.25
N ASP A 304 -9.24 -12.47 -5.31
CA ASP A 304 -8.66 -11.29 -4.66
C ASP A 304 -8.97 -9.96 -5.36
N GLN A 305 -9.72 -10.01 -6.47
CA GLN A 305 -10.15 -8.85 -7.24
C GLN A 305 -8.97 -7.95 -7.67
N SER A 306 -7.94 -8.58 -8.27
CA SER A 306 -6.71 -7.89 -8.71
C SER A 306 -5.90 -7.25 -7.58
N TRP A 307 -6.16 -7.60 -6.31
CA TRP A 307 -5.50 -7.00 -5.17
C TRP A 307 -4.97 -8.04 -4.19
N ALA A 308 -3.77 -8.56 -4.44
CA ALA A 308 -2.99 -9.29 -3.46
C ALA A 308 -1.79 -8.43 -3.05
N SER A 309 -1.89 -7.75 -1.91
CA SER A 309 -0.96 -6.71 -1.48
C SER A 309 -0.52 -6.90 -0.03
N VAL A 310 0.55 -6.20 0.38
CA VAL A 310 1.05 -6.19 1.75
C VAL A 310 1.23 -7.60 2.34
N PRO A 311 2.04 -8.46 1.69
CA PRO A 311 2.28 -9.81 2.17
C PRO A 311 3.02 -9.78 3.52
N GLU A 312 2.60 -10.66 4.42
CA GLU A 312 3.31 -10.99 5.65
C GLU A 312 3.48 -12.49 5.78
N ALA A 313 4.73 -12.95 5.83
CA ALA A 313 5.06 -14.36 5.85
C ALA A 313 5.54 -14.81 7.24
N ILE A 314 5.05 -15.96 7.67
CA ILE A 314 5.55 -16.65 8.86
C ILE A 314 5.82 -18.11 8.55
N LYS A 315 6.98 -18.60 9.01
CA LYS A 315 7.32 -20.02 8.95
C LYS A 315 6.72 -20.73 10.15
N LEU A 316 5.93 -21.77 9.87
CA LEU A 316 5.30 -22.60 10.88
C LEU A 316 6.30 -23.63 11.44
N SER A 317 5.97 -24.19 12.60
CA SER A 317 6.81 -25.20 13.29
C SER A 317 6.99 -26.49 12.47
N ASP A 318 6.03 -26.81 11.60
CA ASP A 318 6.10 -27.94 10.67
C ASP A 318 6.87 -27.63 9.37
N GLY A 319 7.45 -26.43 9.26
CA GLY A 319 8.26 -25.99 8.13
C GLY A 319 7.48 -25.35 6.98
N ARG A 320 6.14 -25.41 7.00
CA ARG A 320 5.30 -24.71 5.99
C ARG A 320 5.42 -23.20 6.16
N VAL A 321 5.14 -22.47 5.08
CA VAL A 321 5.04 -21.02 5.10
C VAL A 321 3.57 -20.64 5.02
N ARG A 322 3.11 -19.81 5.96
CA ARG A 322 1.83 -19.11 5.85
C ARG A 322 2.08 -17.67 5.45
N LEU A 323 1.32 -17.20 4.48
CA LEU A 323 1.34 -15.85 3.96
C LEU A 323 0.00 -15.19 4.25
N TYR A 324 -0.03 -14.17 5.10
CA TYR A 324 -1.14 -13.24 5.21
C TYR A 324 -0.98 -12.15 4.15
N TYR A 325 -2.07 -11.64 3.60
CA TYR A 325 -2.03 -10.54 2.65
C TYR A 325 -3.37 -9.82 2.61
N VAL A 326 -3.34 -8.57 2.14
CA VAL A 326 -4.52 -7.75 1.92
C VAL A 326 -5.19 -8.14 0.61
N SER A 327 -6.48 -8.45 0.69
CA SER A 327 -7.37 -8.77 -0.42
C SER A 327 -8.51 -7.76 -0.52
N ARG A 328 -8.99 -7.50 -1.74
CA ARG A 328 -10.23 -6.74 -1.98
C ARG A 328 -11.47 -7.63 -2.08
N ALA A 329 -11.33 -8.93 -1.82
CA ALA A 329 -12.45 -9.86 -1.80
C ALA A 329 -13.53 -9.52 -0.75
N CYS A 330 -13.23 -8.67 0.25
CA CYS A 330 -14.17 -8.26 1.28
C CYS A 330 -14.15 -6.76 1.60
N GLY A 331 -15.30 -6.09 1.44
CA GLY A 331 -15.54 -4.74 1.95
C GLY A 331 -14.54 -3.70 1.47
N ARG A 332 -14.01 -2.89 2.39
CA ARG A 332 -12.97 -1.87 2.13
C ARG A 332 -11.54 -2.43 2.06
N GLY A 333 -11.41 -3.75 2.10
CA GLY A 333 -10.15 -4.47 2.29
C GLY A 333 -10.26 -5.42 3.47
N CYS A 334 -9.59 -6.56 3.35
CA CYS A 334 -9.52 -7.57 4.40
C CYS A 334 -8.20 -8.31 4.35
N ILE A 335 -7.77 -8.83 5.49
CA ILE A 335 -6.64 -9.75 5.55
C ILE A 335 -7.15 -11.17 5.35
N VAL A 336 -6.52 -11.86 4.40
CA VAL A 336 -6.70 -13.28 4.13
C VAL A 336 -5.36 -14.00 4.32
N SER A 337 -5.35 -15.33 4.34
CA SER A 337 -4.09 -16.09 4.34
C SER A 337 -4.09 -17.21 3.30
N ALA A 338 -2.89 -17.65 2.96
CA ALA A 338 -2.63 -18.84 2.17
C ALA A 338 -1.43 -19.60 2.74
N ILE A 339 -1.39 -20.91 2.53
CA ILE A 339 -0.35 -21.80 3.07
C ILE A 339 0.37 -22.54 1.97
N SER A 340 1.66 -22.79 2.18
CA SER A 340 2.52 -23.47 1.22
C SER A 340 3.52 -24.38 1.93
N SER A 341 3.76 -25.57 1.36
CA SER A 341 4.80 -26.50 1.83
C SER A 341 6.18 -26.19 1.26
N ASP A 342 6.25 -25.60 0.07
CA ASP A 342 7.50 -25.25 -0.61
C ASP A 342 7.81 -23.76 -0.56
N GLY A 343 6.86 -22.94 -0.09
CA GLY A 343 6.95 -21.48 -0.04
C GLY A 343 6.87 -20.80 -1.40
N LEU A 344 6.31 -21.45 -2.43
CA LEU A 344 6.11 -20.88 -3.77
C LEU A 344 4.69 -21.14 -4.28
N ASN A 345 4.16 -22.34 -4.02
CA ASN A 345 2.81 -22.74 -4.40
C ASN A 345 1.88 -22.61 -3.20
N PHE A 346 1.04 -21.59 -3.20
CA PHE A 346 0.16 -21.27 -2.07
C PHE A 346 -1.28 -21.70 -2.32
N THR A 347 -1.91 -22.26 -1.28
CA THR A 347 -3.34 -22.59 -1.25
C THR A 347 -4.02 -21.69 -0.23
N LYS A 348 -5.08 -20.99 -0.65
CA LYS A 348 -5.83 -20.06 0.22
C LYS A 348 -6.46 -20.79 1.40
N GLU A 349 -6.38 -20.19 2.58
CA GLU A 349 -7.00 -20.68 3.82
C GLU A 349 -8.28 -19.89 4.11
N GLU A 350 -8.99 -20.26 5.18
CA GLU A 350 -10.28 -19.66 5.55
C GLU A 350 -10.17 -18.32 6.30
N THR A 351 -8.96 -17.87 6.64
CA THR A 351 -8.73 -16.62 7.37
C THR A 351 -9.38 -15.43 6.69
N LYS A 352 -10.20 -14.69 7.44
CA LYS A 352 -10.81 -13.43 7.01
C LYS A 352 -10.91 -12.45 8.17
N ILE A 353 -10.17 -11.35 8.08
CA ILE A 353 -10.21 -10.25 9.04
C ILE A 353 -10.71 -9.01 8.28
N TYR A 354 -11.96 -8.64 8.51
CA TYR A 354 -12.69 -7.63 7.74
C TYR A 354 -12.34 -6.21 8.17
N ASP A 355 -12.25 -5.27 7.23
CA ASP A 355 -11.94 -3.84 7.45
C ASP A 355 -10.53 -3.55 7.98
N TYR A 356 -9.70 -4.58 8.18
CA TYR A 356 -8.29 -4.44 8.55
C TYR A 356 -7.38 -4.73 7.37
N VAL A 357 -6.24 -4.04 7.35
CA VAL A 357 -5.20 -4.12 6.34
C VAL A 357 -3.83 -4.18 7.00
N ASP A 358 -2.78 -4.26 6.19
CA ASP A 358 -1.37 -4.19 6.60
C ASP A 358 -1.01 -5.17 7.74
N PRO A 359 -1.15 -6.49 7.50
CA PRO A 359 -0.86 -7.49 8.52
C PRO A 359 0.62 -7.51 8.88
N SER A 360 0.95 -7.65 10.16
CA SER A 360 2.25 -8.13 10.61
C SER A 360 2.11 -9.09 11.78
N VAL A 361 2.81 -10.21 11.74
CA VAL A 361 2.55 -11.34 12.63
C VAL A 361 3.84 -11.87 13.26
N THR A 362 3.74 -12.23 14.54
CA THR A 362 4.75 -13.01 15.26
C THR A 362 4.06 -14.06 16.12
N GLN A 363 4.83 -14.88 16.81
CA GLN A 363 4.31 -15.75 17.87
C GLN A 363 4.67 -15.22 19.26
N LEU A 364 3.72 -15.39 20.18
CA LEU A 364 3.95 -15.26 21.61
C LEU A 364 4.86 -16.38 22.14
N SER A 365 5.36 -16.23 23.36
CA SER A 365 6.18 -17.26 24.02
C SER A 365 5.45 -18.59 24.23
N ASP A 366 4.13 -18.56 24.33
CA ASP A 366 3.25 -19.73 24.42
C ASP A 366 2.84 -20.33 23.06
N GLY A 367 3.35 -19.79 21.95
CA GLY A 367 3.12 -20.29 20.59
C GLY A 367 1.88 -19.73 19.90
N ARG A 368 1.02 -18.98 20.59
CA ARG A 368 -0.12 -18.30 19.96
C ARG A 368 0.37 -17.22 18.98
N PHE A 369 -0.38 -17.03 17.90
CA PHE A 369 -0.13 -15.99 16.91
C PHE A 369 -0.55 -14.64 17.47
N PHE A 370 0.31 -13.65 17.28
CA PHE A 370 0.08 -12.26 17.62
C PHE A 370 0.15 -11.43 16.34
N LEU A 371 -1.02 -11.07 15.83
CA LEU A 371 -1.18 -10.30 14.61
C LEU A 371 -1.43 -8.84 14.98
N VAL A 372 -0.72 -7.93 14.33
CA VAL A 372 -0.96 -6.49 14.35
C VAL A 372 -1.44 -6.08 12.96
N THR A 373 -2.41 -5.18 12.89
CA THR A 373 -3.01 -4.73 11.64
C THR A 373 -3.33 -3.24 11.72
N ALA A 374 -3.59 -2.62 10.58
CA ALA A 374 -4.11 -1.27 10.46
C ALA A 374 -5.62 -1.28 10.20
N ASN A 375 -6.35 -0.30 10.75
CA ASN A 375 -7.78 -0.08 10.44
C ASN A 375 -8.00 1.38 10.05
N PHE A 376 -8.84 1.61 9.04
CA PHE A 376 -9.15 2.96 8.55
C PHE A 376 -9.99 3.76 9.54
N THR A 377 -9.55 4.97 9.88
CA THR A 377 -10.34 5.87 10.74
C THR A 377 -11.32 6.71 9.93
N SER A 378 -12.37 7.20 10.59
CA SER A 378 -13.33 8.13 9.97
C SER A 378 -12.73 9.50 9.64
N GLN A 379 -11.62 9.87 10.29
CA GLN A 379 -10.92 11.14 10.07
C GLN A 379 -9.85 11.06 8.97
N GLY A 380 -9.64 9.88 8.38
CA GLY A 380 -8.58 9.62 7.41
C GLY A 380 -7.30 9.09 8.06
N GLY A 381 -6.58 8.25 7.31
CA GLY A 381 -5.45 7.47 7.82
C GLY A 381 -5.89 6.23 8.60
N THR A 382 -4.97 5.66 9.36
CA THR A 382 -5.14 4.33 9.98
C THR A 382 -4.64 4.31 11.43
N GLU A 383 -5.23 3.43 12.24
CA GLU A 383 -4.79 3.12 13.61
C GLU A 383 -4.37 1.65 13.70
N LEU A 384 -3.52 1.31 14.67
CA LEU A 384 -3.05 -0.07 14.83
C LEU A 384 -3.84 -0.83 15.89
N TYR A 385 -4.25 -2.03 15.51
CA TYR A 385 -4.95 -2.99 16.35
C TYR A 385 -4.22 -4.32 16.35
N SER A 386 -4.57 -5.17 17.29
CA SER A 386 -3.98 -6.49 17.39
C SER A 386 -4.97 -7.56 17.78
N PHE A 387 -4.64 -8.79 17.38
CA PHE A 387 -5.43 -9.99 17.53
C PHE A 387 -4.54 -11.14 18.00
N ILE A 388 -5.12 -12.02 18.82
CA ILE A 388 -4.49 -13.27 19.25
C ILE A 388 -5.25 -14.44 18.63
N SER A 389 -4.50 -15.41 18.12
CA SER A 389 -5.06 -16.67 17.61
C SER A 389 -4.22 -17.86 18.06
N SER A 390 -4.86 -18.98 18.37
CA SER A 390 -4.17 -20.23 18.72
C SER A 390 -3.64 -20.99 17.51
N ASP A 391 -4.29 -20.86 16.36
CA ASP A 391 -3.98 -21.60 15.14
C ASP A 391 -3.45 -20.70 14.00
N GLY A 392 -3.57 -19.37 14.18
CA GLY A 392 -3.21 -18.37 13.18
C GLY A 392 -4.18 -18.32 12.01
N ILE A 393 -5.31 -19.00 12.07
CA ILE A 393 -6.33 -19.00 11.02
C ILE A 393 -7.56 -18.23 11.51
N HIS A 394 -7.98 -18.50 12.75
CA HIS A 394 -9.18 -17.94 13.36
C HIS A 394 -8.80 -16.82 14.32
N PHE A 395 -9.23 -15.60 14.03
CA PHE A 395 -9.03 -14.41 14.86
C PHE A 395 -10.39 -13.85 15.32
N ASP A 396 -10.46 -13.34 16.55
CA ASP A 396 -11.67 -12.71 17.07
C ASP A 396 -11.81 -11.28 16.52
N ASN A 397 -12.52 -11.17 15.38
CA ASN A 397 -12.81 -9.89 14.74
C ASN A 397 -13.67 -8.96 15.60
N ALA A 398 -14.38 -9.46 16.61
CA ALA A 398 -15.29 -8.66 17.43
C ALA A 398 -14.59 -7.89 18.56
N ASN A 399 -13.40 -8.34 18.98
CA ASN A 399 -12.70 -7.77 20.15
C ASN A 399 -11.22 -7.44 19.87
N PRO A 400 -10.92 -6.60 18.85
CA PRO A 400 -9.56 -6.15 18.56
C PRO A 400 -8.98 -5.36 19.75
N GLN A 401 -7.68 -5.46 19.95
CA GLN A 401 -6.98 -4.73 21.01
C GLN A 401 -6.21 -3.55 20.41
N SER A 402 -6.52 -2.32 20.83
CA SER A 402 -5.81 -1.13 20.37
C SER A 402 -4.32 -1.16 20.75
N VAL A 403 -3.47 -0.82 19.78
CA VAL A 403 -2.02 -0.68 19.96
C VAL A 403 -1.62 0.80 19.88
N ILE A 404 -2.01 1.47 18.79
CA ILE A 404 -1.71 2.87 18.53
C ILE A 404 -2.98 3.56 18.02
N VAL A 405 -3.44 4.60 18.73
CA VAL A 405 -4.60 5.44 18.38
C VAL A 405 -4.15 6.80 17.83
N GLU A 406 -3.29 6.75 16.82
CA GLU A 406 -2.86 7.89 16.01
C GLU A 406 -2.65 7.42 14.56
N SER A 407 -2.67 8.35 13.62
CA SER A 407 -2.58 8.06 12.18
C SER A 407 -1.21 7.51 11.77
N VAL A 408 -1.12 6.17 11.66
CA VAL A 408 0.09 5.40 11.33
C VAL A 408 -0.28 4.19 10.48
N ALA A 409 0.64 3.66 9.68
CA ALA A 409 0.37 2.52 8.79
C ALA A 409 1.51 1.50 8.79
N ASP A 410 1.30 0.39 8.08
CA ASP A 410 2.30 -0.64 7.77
C ASP A 410 3.14 -1.07 8.99
N PRO A 411 2.50 -1.70 9.99
CA PRO A 411 3.21 -2.18 11.16
C PRO A 411 4.18 -3.32 10.80
N ALA A 412 5.28 -3.42 11.52
CA ALA A 412 6.14 -4.59 11.56
C ALA A 412 6.42 -4.98 13.00
N ILE A 413 5.85 -6.10 13.46
CA ILE A 413 6.06 -6.60 14.82
C ILE A 413 7.26 -7.56 14.87
N VAL A 414 8.12 -7.37 15.87
CA VAL A 414 9.20 -8.31 16.19
C VAL A 414 9.18 -8.65 17.68
N ARG A 415 9.42 -9.91 17.99
CA ARG A 415 9.65 -10.35 19.38
C ARG A 415 11.08 -10.00 19.80
N VAL A 416 11.20 -9.18 20.85
CA VAL A 416 12.50 -8.81 21.45
C VAL A 416 12.95 -9.90 22.42
N ASP A 417 12.05 -10.32 23.32
CA ASP A 417 12.22 -11.42 24.27
C ASP A 417 10.84 -12.06 24.61
N ASP A 418 10.75 -12.86 25.67
CA ASP A 418 9.52 -13.57 26.04
C ASP A 418 8.35 -12.65 26.42
N LYS A 419 8.65 -11.43 26.88
CA LYS A 419 7.67 -10.46 27.40
C LYS A 419 7.69 -9.15 26.63
N THR A 420 8.70 -8.91 25.81
CA THR A 420 8.90 -7.65 25.10
C THR A 420 8.75 -7.83 23.60
N TYR A 421 7.93 -6.98 23.00
CA TYR A 421 7.66 -6.94 21.57
C TYR A 421 7.83 -5.50 21.09
N ARG A 422 8.28 -5.32 19.86
CA ARG A 422 8.43 -3.99 19.27
C ARG A 422 7.72 -3.94 17.94
N ILE A 423 6.95 -2.88 17.72
CA ILE A 423 6.26 -2.61 16.46
C ILE A 423 6.92 -1.41 15.83
N TYR A 424 7.40 -1.58 14.60
CA TYR A 424 7.85 -0.49 13.74
C TYR A 424 6.71 -0.04 12.86
N TYR A 425 6.63 1.24 12.56
CA TYR A 425 5.55 1.80 11.74
C TYR A 425 6.03 3.12 11.14
N TRP A 426 5.34 3.60 10.11
CA TRP A 426 5.52 4.96 9.60
C TRP A 426 4.27 5.81 9.84
N LYS A 427 4.47 7.13 9.92
CA LYS A 427 3.42 8.08 10.27
C LYS A 427 2.82 8.76 9.05
N ILE A 428 1.51 8.96 9.07
CA ILE A 428 0.77 9.74 8.07
C ILE A 428 0.39 11.08 8.72
N PRO A 429 0.59 12.26 8.09
CA PRO A 429 1.04 12.53 6.73
C PRO A 429 2.46 13.13 6.71
N ASP A 430 3.47 12.41 7.21
CA ASP A 430 4.82 12.97 7.22
C ASP A 430 5.27 13.29 5.77
N SER A 431 5.66 14.54 5.53
CA SER A 431 6.03 15.04 4.19
C SER A 431 7.29 14.36 3.61
N SER A 432 8.04 13.68 4.47
CA SER A 432 9.10 12.74 4.14
C SER A 432 8.88 11.48 4.99
N PRO A 433 8.92 10.27 4.40
CA PRO A 433 8.60 9.06 5.12
C PRO A 433 9.64 8.76 6.20
N VAL A 434 9.17 8.52 7.43
CA VAL A 434 10.00 8.22 8.60
C VAL A 434 9.42 7.01 9.32
N ILE A 435 10.29 6.07 9.69
CA ILE A 435 9.93 4.90 10.50
C ILE A 435 10.22 5.19 11.97
N TYR A 436 9.21 4.97 12.81
CA TYR A 436 9.23 5.03 14.27
C TYR A 436 9.02 3.63 14.85
N SER A 437 9.02 3.52 16.18
CA SER A 437 8.62 2.30 16.86
C SER A 437 7.94 2.53 18.20
N ILE A 438 7.18 1.52 18.64
CA ILE A 438 6.59 1.41 19.97
C ILE A 438 6.98 0.05 20.56
N THR A 439 7.33 0.03 21.85
CA THR A 439 7.66 -1.21 22.58
C THR A 439 6.53 -1.57 23.52
N GLY A 440 6.07 -2.82 23.41
CA GLY A 440 5.05 -3.42 24.27
C GLY A 440 5.68 -4.40 25.23
N THR A 441 5.34 -4.29 26.51
CA THR A 441 5.76 -5.24 27.54
C THR A 441 4.55 -5.90 28.17
N ILE A 442 4.58 -7.22 28.30
CA ILE A 442 3.56 -7.96 29.05
C ILE A 442 3.82 -7.73 30.54
N ALA A 443 2.91 -7.05 31.22
CA ALA A 443 3.02 -6.86 32.66
C ALA A 443 3.01 -8.23 33.38
N GLY A 444 3.85 -8.38 34.41
CA GLY A 444 3.83 -9.60 35.23
C GLY A 444 2.47 -9.78 35.92
N GLN A 445 1.98 -11.03 35.91
CA GLN A 445 0.85 -11.45 36.73
C GLN A 445 1.14 -11.31 38.22
#